data_AF-A0A3A6KMZ4-F1
#
_entry.id   AF-A0A3A6KMZ4-F1
#
_cell.length_a   1.000
_cell.length_b   1.000
_cell.length_c   1.000
_cell.angle_alpha   90.00
_cell.angle_beta   90.00
_cell.angle_gamma   90.00
#
_symmetry.space_group_name_H-M   'P 1'
#
loop_
_entity.id
_entity.type
_entity.pdbx_description
1 polymer ?
#
loop_
_entity_poly.entity_id
_entity_poly.type
_entity_poly.pdbx_seq_one_letter_code
_entity_poly.pdbx_strand_id
1 'polypeptide(L)'
;MIEIDDLSLNEWYACLKPYQKVVIEQLVSKYGEEKAAEEWLTARGPIQTATFGGSQTNTAEAQNYWSRLKDEFDKLICGHPDYEKEQKKFLAAGKSIGLGSVTALSNWLSPIIGMTPAILVPAIILILHTTSKMGVKAYCSTKHFVTE
;
A
#
# COMPACT_ATOMS: atom_id res chain seq x y z
N MET A 1 -15.09 9.95 -8.27
CA MET A 1 -14.51 8.87 -7.45
C MET A 1 -13.24 8.43 -8.13
N ILE A 2 -12.20 8.07 -7.38
CA ILE A 2 -10.97 7.56 -7.99
C ILE A 2 -11.28 6.20 -8.62
N GLU A 3 -10.82 5.99 -9.84
CA GLU A 3 -10.86 4.69 -10.52
C GLU A 3 -9.48 4.02 -10.43
N ILE A 4 -9.44 2.70 -10.28
CA ILE A 4 -8.21 1.90 -10.26
C ILE A 4 -8.24 0.98 -11.48
N ASP A 5 -7.11 0.81 -12.17
CA ASP A 5 -7.04 -0.08 -13.31
C ASP A 5 -7.32 -1.54 -12.91
N ASP A 6 -8.15 -2.23 -13.68
CA ASP A 6 -8.40 -3.66 -13.54
C ASP A 6 -7.31 -4.44 -14.30
N LEU A 7 -6.12 -4.48 -13.70
CA LEU A 7 -4.98 -5.26 -14.19
C LEU A 7 -4.86 -6.55 -13.42
N SER A 8 -4.39 -7.61 -14.07
CA SER A 8 -4.02 -8.85 -13.41
C SER A 8 -2.84 -8.64 -12.45
N LEU A 9 -2.76 -9.49 -11.43
CA LEU A 9 -1.68 -9.44 -10.44
C LEU A 9 -0.27 -9.50 -11.08
N ASN A 10 -0.12 -10.25 -12.17
CA ASN A 10 1.15 -10.35 -12.91
C ASN A 10 1.54 -9.04 -13.60
N GLU A 11 0.56 -8.27 -14.08
CA GLU A 11 0.79 -6.95 -14.67
C GLU A 11 1.21 -5.96 -13.59
N TRP A 12 0.57 -5.99 -12.41
CA TRP A 12 0.99 -5.21 -11.24
C TRP A 12 2.45 -5.50 -10.84
N TYR A 13 2.91 -6.74 -10.98
CA TYR A 13 4.31 -7.11 -10.71
C TYR A 13 5.32 -6.52 -11.70
N ALA A 14 4.91 -5.93 -12.83
CA ALA A 14 5.82 -5.33 -13.79
C ALA A 14 6.62 -4.15 -13.21
N CYS A 15 6.10 -3.49 -12.16
CA CYS A 15 6.81 -2.40 -11.47
C CYS A 15 7.77 -2.89 -10.37
N LEU A 16 7.80 -4.19 -10.08
CA LEU A 16 8.64 -4.77 -9.04
C LEU A 16 10.02 -5.16 -9.56
N LYS A 17 11.03 -5.02 -8.70
CA LYS A 17 12.34 -5.63 -8.95
C LYS A 17 12.21 -7.16 -8.92
N PRO A 18 13.04 -7.92 -9.66
CA PRO A 18 12.94 -9.38 -9.72
C PRO A 18 12.91 -10.07 -8.35
N TYR A 19 13.74 -9.62 -7.40
CA TYR A 19 13.74 -10.19 -6.05
C TYR A 19 12.45 -9.88 -5.28
N GLN A 20 11.87 -8.69 -5.44
CA GLN A 20 10.61 -8.30 -4.78
C GLN A 20 9.48 -9.17 -5.31
N LYS A 21 9.43 -9.37 -6.63
CA LYS A 21 8.44 -10.23 -7.27
C LYS A 21 8.47 -11.64 -6.70
N VAL A 22 9.65 -12.28 -6.64
CA VAL A 22 9.79 -13.65 -6.12
C VAL A 22 9.30 -13.77 -4.68
N VAL A 23 9.70 -12.83 -3.80
CA VAL A 23 9.28 -12.86 -2.39
C VAL A 23 7.78 -12.60 -2.26
N ILE A 24 7.24 -11.64 -3.00
CA ILE A 24 5.81 -11.31 -2.98
C ILE A 24 4.97 -12.48 -3.50
N GLU A 25 5.37 -13.13 -4.59
CA GLU A 25 4.67 -14.32 -5.10
C GLU A 25 4.60 -15.43 -4.06
N GLN A 26 5.68 -15.67 -3.32
CA GLN A 26 5.71 -16.63 -2.22
C GLN A 26 4.77 -16.23 -1.07
N LEU A 27 4.79 -14.95 -0.68
CA LEU A 27 3.91 -14.43 0.37
C LEU A 27 2.44 -14.51 -0.02
N VAL A 28 2.09 -14.12 -1.25
CA VAL A 28 0.71 -14.19 -1.78
C VAL A 28 0.24 -15.63 -1.86
N SER A 29 1.08 -16.55 -2.34
CA SER A 29 0.73 -17.97 -2.40
C SER A 29 0.50 -18.58 -1.01
N LYS A 30 1.17 -18.07 0.03
CA LYS A 30 1.07 -18.59 1.40
C LYS A 30 -0.06 -17.96 2.21
N TYR A 31 -0.29 -16.67 2.05
CA TYR A 31 -1.14 -15.88 2.96
C TYR A 31 -2.30 -15.15 2.26
N GLY A 32 -2.32 -15.12 0.92
CA GLY A 32 -3.23 -14.26 0.16
C GLY A 32 -2.71 -12.82 0.02
N GLU A 33 -3.34 -12.03 -0.85
CA GLU A 33 -2.83 -10.72 -1.29
C GLU A 33 -2.72 -9.68 -0.17
N GLU A 34 -3.78 -9.49 0.61
CA GLU A 34 -3.79 -8.47 1.67
C GLU A 34 -2.82 -8.83 2.81
N LYS A 35 -2.84 -10.07 3.27
CA LYS A 35 -1.92 -10.52 4.32
C LYS A 35 -0.48 -10.59 3.83
N ALA A 36 -0.24 -10.87 2.55
CA ALA A 36 1.09 -10.76 1.96
C ALA A 36 1.64 -9.33 2.00
N ALA A 37 0.79 -8.32 1.81
CA ALA A 37 1.20 -6.92 1.92
C ALA A 37 1.61 -6.55 3.36
N GLU A 38 0.85 -7.02 4.34
CA GLU A 38 1.18 -6.86 5.77
C GLU A 38 2.49 -7.57 6.11
N GLU A 39 2.63 -8.84 5.73
CA GLU A 39 3.84 -9.64 5.98
C GLU A 39 5.06 -9.04 5.26
N TRP A 40 4.90 -8.46 4.07
CA TRP A 40 5.98 -7.78 3.36
C TRP A 40 6.49 -6.54 4.12
N LEU A 41 5.58 -5.72 4.66
CA LEU A 41 5.96 -4.50 5.40
C LEU A 41 6.51 -4.79 6.78
N THR A 42 6.05 -5.87 7.39
CA THR A 42 6.50 -6.34 8.70
C THR A 42 7.67 -7.33 8.60
N ALA A 43 8.06 -7.74 7.38
CA ALA A 43 9.16 -8.65 7.12
C ALA A 43 10.45 -8.07 7.73
N ARG A 44 10.89 -8.71 8.81
CA ARG A 44 12.17 -8.40 9.43
C ARG A 44 13.28 -8.97 8.56
N GLY A 45 14.28 -8.16 8.23
CA GLY A 45 15.56 -8.67 7.77
C GLY A 45 16.17 -9.63 8.82
N PRO A 46 17.30 -10.28 8.53
CA PRO A 46 17.95 -11.19 9.47
C PRO A 46 18.04 -10.55 10.86
N ILE A 47 17.41 -11.20 11.86
CA ILE A 47 17.31 -10.75 13.28
C ILE A 47 18.70 -10.45 13.90
N GLN A 48 19.77 -10.87 13.25
CA GLN A 48 21.16 -10.74 13.70
C GLN A 48 21.85 -9.42 13.33
N THR A 49 21.23 -8.50 12.59
CA THR A 49 21.78 -7.14 12.48
C THR A 49 21.41 -6.36 13.73
N ALA A 50 22.26 -6.41 14.76
CA ALA A 50 22.18 -5.47 15.87
C ALA A 50 22.26 -4.06 15.28
N THR A 51 21.20 -3.27 15.45
CA THR A 51 21.22 -1.85 15.11
C THR A 51 22.18 -1.15 16.07
N PHE A 52 23.28 -0.60 15.56
CA PHE A 52 24.15 0.26 16.36
C PHE A 52 23.35 1.52 16.76
N GLY A 53 22.89 1.58 18.01
CA GLY A 53 22.23 2.75 18.60
C GLY A 53 20.76 3.00 18.24
N GLY A 54 20.16 2.20 17.35
CA GLY A 54 18.72 2.27 17.03
C GLY A 54 17.91 1.27 17.85
N SER A 55 16.78 1.68 18.44
CA SER A 55 15.87 0.76 19.11
C SER A 55 15.40 -0.32 18.13
N GLN A 56 15.36 -1.58 18.57
CA GLN A 56 14.74 -2.63 17.75
C GLN A 56 13.29 -2.21 17.50
N THR A 57 12.85 -2.23 16.24
CA THR A 57 11.45 -1.96 15.92
C THR A 57 10.60 -3.06 16.55
N ASN A 58 9.94 -2.72 17.66
CA ASN A 58 9.11 -3.67 18.39
C ASN A 58 7.92 -4.08 17.50
N THR A 59 7.36 -5.26 17.74
CA THR A 59 6.24 -5.81 16.95
C THR A 59 5.04 -4.85 16.88
N ALA A 60 4.87 -4.01 17.92
CA ALA A 60 3.89 -2.94 17.96
C ALA A 60 4.13 -1.82 16.93
N GLU A 61 5.38 -1.46 16.65
CA GLU A 61 5.72 -0.42 15.64
C GLU A 61 5.54 -0.96 14.22
N ALA A 62 5.86 -2.24 13.99
CA ALA A 62 5.63 -2.92 12.72
C ALA A 62 4.12 -3.02 12.38
N GLN A 63 3.29 -3.40 13.35
CA GLN A 63 1.83 -3.37 13.19
C GLN A 63 1.30 -1.95 12.95
N ASN A 64 1.96 -0.94 13.55
CA ASN A 64 1.62 0.46 13.34
C ASN A 64 1.85 0.91 11.90
N TYR A 65 2.90 0.44 11.23
CA TYR A 65 3.14 0.80 9.81
C TYR A 65 2.07 0.26 8.88
N TRP A 66 1.63 -0.99 9.08
CA TRP A 66 0.54 -1.56 8.29
C TRP A 66 -0.78 -0.82 8.52
N SER A 67 -1.15 -0.58 9.79
CA SER A 67 -2.39 0.13 10.09
C SER A 67 -2.38 1.56 9.55
N ARG A 68 -1.24 2.27 9.66
CA ARG A 68 -1.09 3.61 9.08
C ARG A 68 -1.19 3.59 7.57
N LEU A 69 -0.45 2.71 6.88
CA LEU A 69 -0.55 2.61 5.42
C LEU A 69 -1.99 2.39 4.98
N LYS A 70 -2.69 1.45 5.62
CA LYS A 70 -4.06 1.10 5.28
C LYS A 70 -5.02 2.26 5.56
N ASP A 71 -4.89 2.94 6.70
CA ASP A 71 -5.71 4.10 7.04
C ASP A 71 -5.51 5.25 6.04
N GLU A 72 -4.27 5.60 5.71
CA GLU A 72 -4.00 6.68 4.76
C GLU A 72 -4.42 6.31 3.32
N PHE A 73 -4.24 5.05 2.94
CA PHE A 73 -4.73 4.55 1.66
C PHE A 73 -6.26 4.60 1.59
N ASP A 74 -6.94 4.10 2.62
CA ASP A 74 -8.40 4.04 2.70
C ASP A 74 -8.98 5.46 2.66
N LYS A 75 -8.42 6.39 3.42
CA LYS A 75 -8.82 7.79 3.43
C LYS A 75 -8.64 8.45 2.06
N LEU A 76 -7.52 8.22 1.38
CA LEU A 76 -7.28 8.77 0.03
C LEU A 76 -8.29 8.22 -0.99
N ILE A 77 -8.41 6.90 -1.07
CA ILE A 77 -9.22 6.22 -2.08
C ILE A 77 -10.72 6.47 -1.87
N CYS A 78 -11.16 6.49 -0.61
CA CYS A 78 -12.57 6.69 -0.28
C CYS A 78 -13.00 8.14 -0.15
N GLY A 79 -12.07 9.10 -0.30
CA GLY A 79 -12.40 10.53 -0.33
C GLY A 79 -12.66 11.15 1.03
N HIS A 80 -11.84 10.80 2.02
CA HIS A 80 -11.85 11.49 3.31
C HIS A 80 -11.57 12.99 3.12
N PRO A 81 -12.20 13.90 3.90
CA PRO A 81 -12.01 15.35 3.77
C PRO A 81 -10.55 15.80 3.82
N ASP A 82 -9.72 15.13 4.63
CA ASP A 82 -8.30 15.43 4.77
C ASP A 82 -7.51 15.32 3.44
N TYR A 83 -8.01 14.51 2.51
CA TYR A 83 -7.36 14.23 1.21
C TYR A 83 -8.13 14.80 0.02
N GLU A 84 -9.06 15.72 0.24
CA GLU A 84 -9.87 16.30 -0.84
C GLU A 84 -9.00 16.96 -1.93
N LYS A 85 -7.89 17.62 -1.53
CA LYS A 85 -6.97 18.29 -2.46
C LYS A 85 -6.21 17.28 -3.31
N GLU A 86 -5.70 16.23 -2.70
CA GLU A 86 -4.97 15.14 -3.35
C GLU A 86 -5.91 14.38 -4.29
N GLN A 87 -7.11 14.06 -3.82
CA GLN A 87 -8.15 13.41 -4.63
C GLN A 87 -8.50 14.26 -5.86
N LYS A 88 -8.66 15.58 -5.70
CA LYS A 88 -8.88 16.50 -6.83
C LYS A 88 -7.73 16.47 -7.84
N LYS A 89 -6.48 16.34 -7.41
CA LYS A 89 -5.34 16.21 -8.33
C LYS A 89 -5.41 14.92 -9.15
N PHE A 90 -5.76 13.80 -8.52
CA PHE A 90 -5.94 12.53 -9.23
C PHE A 90 -7.11 12.59 -10.21
N LEU A 91 -8.24 13.15 -9.79
CA LEU A 91 -9.42 13.31 -10.65
C LEU A 91 -9.18 14.29 -11.81
N ALA A 92 -8.49 15.40 -11.57
CA ALA A 92 -8.16 16.40 -12.59
C ALA A 92 -7.17 15.85 -13.63
N ALA A 93 -6.32 14.90 -13.26
CA ALA A 93 -5.46 14.19 -14.21
C ALA A 93 -6.27 13.30 -15.17
N GLY A 94 -7.55 13.01 -14.88
CA GLY A 94 -8.46 12.21 -15.71
C GLY A 94 -8.00 10.76 -15.92
N LYS A 95 -6.98 10.32 -15.17
CA LYS A 95 -6.35 9.01 -15.29
C LYS A 95 -6.73 8.17 -14.08
N SER A 96 -7.10 6.92 -14.34
CA SER A 96 -7.19 5.87 -13.34
C SER A 96 -5.83 5.64 -12.67
N ILE A 97 -5.87 5.11 -11.45
CA ILE A 97 -4.66 4.66 -10.75
C ILE A 97 -4.21 3.35 -11.40
N GLY A 98 -3.19 3.47 -12.27
CA GLY A 98 -2.50 2.35 -12.89
C GLY A 98 -1.06 2.20 -12.41
N LEU A 99 -0.29 1.36 -13.13
CA LEU A 99 1.13 1.11 -12.88
C LEU A 99 1.97 2.39 -12.73
N GLY A 100 1.72 3.40 -13.57
CA GLY A 100 2.43 4.67 -13.54
C GLY A 100 2.19 5.51 -12.28
N SER A 101 1.07 5.28 -11.59
CA SER A 101 0.66 6.02 -10.39
C SER A 101 1.21 5.39 -9.10
N VAL A 102 1.62 4.12 -9.13
CA VAL A 102 2.15 3.40 -7.96
C VAL A 102 3.37 4.10 -7.36
N THR A 103 4.32 4.51 -8.21
CA THR A 103 5.52 5.23 -7.75
C THR A 103 5.17 6.58 -7.14
N ALA A 104 4.22 7.32 -7.74
CA ALA A 104 3.78 8.60 -7.22
C ALA A 104 3.08 8.46 -5.85
N LEU A 105 2.19 7.47 -5.71
CA LEU A 105 1.54 7.15 -4.45
C LEU A 105 2.54 6.73 -3.38
N SER A 106 3.50 5.89 -3.74
CA SER A 106 4.55 5.43 -2.83
C SER A 106 5.43 6.59 -2.33
N ASN A 107 5.81 7.50 -3.23
CA ASN A 107 6.57 8.70 -2.87
C ASN A 107 5.78 9.65 -1.95
N TRP A 108 4.47 9.76 -2.17
CA TRP A 108 3.60 10.61 -1.36
C TRP A 108 3.33 10.01 0.02
N LEU A 109 3.10 8.69 0.10
CA LEU A 109 2.86 7.97 1.35
C LEU A 109 4.14 7.81 2.19
N SER A 110 5.31 7.78 1.56
CA SER A 110 6.61 7.60 2.21
C SER A 110 6.85 8.52 3.42
N PRO A 111 6.74 9.86 3.30
CA PRO A 111 6.93 10.77 4.43
C PRO A 111 5.82 10.66 5.50
N ILE A 112 4.61 10.23 5.14
CA ILE A 112 3.47 10.09 6.06
C ILE A 112 3.67 8.85 6.95
N ILE A 113 4.07 7.73 6.35
CA ILE A 113 4.25 6.46 7.04
C ILE A 113 5.62 6.37 7.72
N GLY A 114 6.63 7.08 7.19
CA GLY A 114 8.02 7.00 7.64
C GLY A 114 8.77 5.79 7.07
N MET A 115 8.37 5.29 5.90
CA MET A 115 9.01 4.17 5.20
C MET A 115 9.48 4.58 3.82
N THR A 116 10.53 3.94 3.30
CA THR A 116 11.05 4.25 1.96
C THR A 116 10.06 3.80 0.87
N PRO A 117 9.98 4.53 -0.26
CA PRO A 117 9.08 4.16 -1.35
C PRO A 117 9.34 2.76 -1.91
N ALA A 118 10.60 2.32 -1.91
CA ALA A 118 11.00 1.00 -2.38
C ALA A 118 10.37 -0.16 -1.58
N ILE A 119 10.09 0.07 -0.29
CA ILE A 119 9.43 -0.92 0.58
C ILE A 119 7.90 -0.81 0.44
N LEU A 120 7.37 0.38 0.20
CA LEU A 120 5.92 0.61 0.08
C LEU A 120 5.33 0.12 -1.25
N VAL A 121 6.08 0.21 -2.36
CA VAL A 121 5.57 -0.18 -3.70
C VAL A 121 4.94 -1.59 -3.71
N PRO A 122 5.61 -2.66 -3.23
CA PRO A 122 5.02 -4.00 -3.25
C PRO A 122 3.76 -4.16 -2.40
N ALA A 123 3.64 -3.43 -1.30
CA ALA A 123 2.41 -3.44 -0.50
C ALA A 123 1.28 -2.68 -1.21
N ILE A 124 1.58 -1.51 -1.76
CA ILE A 124 0.61 -0.66 -2.46
C ILE A 124 0.00 -1.41 -3.65
N ILE A 125 0.78 -2.13 -4.45
CA ILE A 125 0.21 -2.88 -5.59
C ILE A 125 -0.78 -3.97 -5.16
N LEU A 126 -0.52 -4.65 -4.03
CA LEU A 126 -1.40 -5.70 -3.53
C LEU A 126 -2.71 -5.10 -3.00
N ILE A 127 -2.62 -3.97 -2.31
CA ILE A 127 -3.81 -3.24 -1.84
C ILE A 127 -4.60 -2.67 -3.04
N LEU A 128 -3.93 -2.11 -4.06
CA LEU A 128 -4.59 -1.62 -5.27
C LEU A 128 -5.30 -2.74 -6.03
N HIS A 129 -4.65 -3.89 -6.20
CA HIS A 129 -5.22 -5.04 -6.89
C HIS A 129 -6.42 -5.63 -6.14
N THR A 130 -6.33 -5.79 -4.81
CA THR A 130 -7.47 -6.22 -3.98
C THR A 130 -8.64 -5.23 -4.03
N THR A 131 -8.35 -3.93 -3.98
CA THR A 131 -9.34 -2.86 -4.09
C THR A 131 -10.00 -2.86 -5.47
N SER A 132 -9.22 -3.07 -6.55
CA SER A 132 -9.71 -3.13 -7.93
C SER A 132 -10.65 -4.33 -8.12
N LYS A 133 -10.28 -5.52 -7.62
CA LYS A 133 -11.12 -6.73 -7.64
C LYS A 133 -12.47 -6.56 -6.96
N MET A 134 -12.52 -5.84 -5.84
CA MET A 134 -13.78 -5.56 -5.14
C MET A 134 -14.55 -4.41 -5.79
N GLY A 135 -13.85 -3.51 -6.49
CA GLY A 135 -14.36 -2.23 -6.98
C GLY A 135 -14.33 -1.16 -5.88
N VAL A 136 -13.86 0.04 -6.23
CA VAL A 136 -13.62 1.14 -5.26
C VAL A 136 -14.88 1.50 -4.47
N LYS A 137 -16.05 1.51 -5.12
CA LYS A 137 -17.34 1.81 -4.45
C LYS A 137 -17.71 0.79 -3.38
N ALA A 138 -17.57 -0.50 -3.69
CA ALA A 138 -17.88 -1.56 -2.72
C ALA A 138 -16.84 -1.58 -1.61
N TYR A 139 -15.56 -1.45 -1.95
CA TYR A 139 -14.47 -1.34 -0.99
C TYR A 139 -14.73 -0.23 0.03
N CYS A 140 -15.01 0.98 -0.43
CA CYS A 140 -15.26 2.12 0.45
C CYS A 140 -16.54 2.01 1.28
N SER A 141 -17.53 1.26 0.81
CA SER A 141 -18.75 1.00 1.60
C SER A 141 -18.50 0.12 2.82
N THR A 142 -17.37 -0.60 2.85
CA THR A 142 -16.95 -1.39 4.03
C THR A 142 -16.15 -0.59 5.05
N LYS A 143 -15.85 0.68 4.75
CA LYS A 143 -15.01 1.54 5.59
C LYS A 143 -15.89 2.52 6.36
N HIS A 144 -15.66 2.58 7.67
CA HIS A 144 -16.24 3.59 8.54
C HIS A 144 -15.10 4.42 9.09
N PHE A 145 -14.94 5.63 8.56
CA PHE A 145 -14.05 6.63 9.13
C PHE A 145 -14.82 7.35 10.23
N VAL A 146 -14.27 7.38 11.44
CA VAL A 146 -14.83 8.20 12.51
C VAL A 146 -14.40 9.64 12.23
N THR A 147 -15.34 10.48 11.85
CA THR A 147 -15.12 11.92 11.78
C THR A 147 -15.09 12.45 13.22
N GLU A 148 -13.92 12.82 13.73
CA GLU A 148 -13.81 13.62 14.97
C GLU A 148 -14.34 15.04 14.77
#